data_AF-A0A535GKC6-F1
#
_entry.id   AF-A0A535GKC6-F1
#
_cell.length_a   1.000
_cell.length_b   1.000
_cell.length_c   1.000
_cell.angle_alpha   90.00
_cell.angle_beta   90.00
_cell.angle_gamma   90.00
#
_symmetry.space_group_name_H-M   'P 1'
#
loop_
_entity.id
_entity.type
_entity.pdbx_description
1 polymer ?
#
loop_
_entity_poly.entity_id
_entity_poly.type
_entity_poly.pdbx_seq_one_letter_code
_entity_poly.pdbx_strand_id
1 'polypeptide(L)'
;MVAFVFELAPLGDYSLRESAGFIDAWHEAPSDGDAAAGHLHLAFLTDDSWAVAGVCLQQEPDGVVRGDVYGGAPLAAVEAQAARILSLDVDGRAWPDVGSRDPVVA
;
A
#
# COMPACT_ATOMS: atom_id res chain seq x y z
N MET A 1 -20.05 2.08 -3.51
CA MET A 1 -19.87 1.97 -4.97
C MET A 1 -18.42 2.31 -5.24
N VAL A 2 -17.63 1.32 -5.67
CA VAL A 2 -16.23 1.53 -6.10
C VAL A 2 -16.29 2.38 -7.37
N ALA A 3 -15.54 3.48 -7.40
CA ALA A 3 -15.57 4.39 -8.55
C ALA A 3 -14.53 3.98 -9.60
N PHE A 4 -13.34 3.56 -9.16
CA PHE A 4 -12.20 3.24 -10.02
C PHE A 4 -11.28 2.21 -9.35
N VAL A 5 -10.44 1.56 -10.17
CA VAL A 5 -9.52 0.50 -9.75
C VAL A 5 -8.14 0.77 -10.34
N PHE A 6 -7.08 0.50 -9.59
CA PHE A 6 -5.71 0.40 -10.09
C PHE A 6 -5.02 -0.87 -9.59
N GLU A 7 -3.88 -1.21 -10.19
CA GLU A 7 -3.04 -2.35 -9.83
C GLU A 7 -1.58 -1.89 -9.66
N LEU A 8 -0.92 -2.37 -8.61
CA LEU A 8 0.50 -2.15 -8.35
C LEU A 8 1.20 -3.50 -8.35
N ALA A 9 2.25 -3.64 -9.15
CA ALA A 9 3.08 -4.84 -9.20
C ALA A 9 4.36 -4.61 -8.39
N PRO A 10 4.53 -5.25 -7.22
CA PRO A 10 5.76 -5.13 -6.45
C PRO A 10 6.98 -5.63 -7.22
N LEU A 11 8.10 -4.93 -7.08
CA LEU A 11 9.40 -5.37 -7.56
C LEU A 11 10.18 -6.02 -6.42
N GLY A 12 10.04 -7.34 -6.29
CA GLY A 12 10.61 -8.11 -5.19
C GLY A 12 9.54 -8.64 -4.25
N ASP A 13 9.97 -9.28 -3.16
CA ASP A 13 9.04 -9.82 -2.16
C ASP A 13 8.30 -8.68 -1.45
N TYR A 14 6.98 -8.82 -1.33
CA TYR A 14 6.14 -7.82 -0.68
C TYR A 14 4.96 -8.47 0.03
N SER A 15 4.62 -7.96 1.22
CA SER A 15 3.47 -8.37 2.02
C SER A 15 2.62 -7.16 2.36
N LEU A 16 1.43 -7.08 1.78
CA LEU A 16 0.44 -6.06 2.14
C LEU A 16 0.01 -6.22 3.61
N ARG A 17 -0.03 -7.46 4.11
CA ARG A 17 -0.33 -7.75 5.52
C ARG A 17 0.66 -7.09 6.47
N GLU A 18 1.96 -7.20 6.19
CA GLU A 18 3.00 -6.56 7.02
C GLU A 18 2.91 -5.03 6.91
N SER A 19 2.61 -4.49 5.72
CA SER A 19 2.38 -3.05 5.54
C SER A 19 1.16 -2.55 6.34
N ALA A 20 0.07 -3.31 6.34
CA ALA A 20 -1.11 -3.00 7.14
C ALA A 20 -0.79 -3.02 8.64
N GLY A 21 -0.07 -4.03 9.12
CA GLY A 21 0.39 -4.10 10.51
C GLY A 21 1.32 -2.95 10.90
N PHE A 22 2.20 -2.52 9.99
CA PHE A 22 3.06 -1.36 10.21
C PHE A 22 2.24 -0.07 10.35
N ILE A 23 1.24 0.13 9.48
CA ILE A 23 0.38 1.33 9.50
C ILE A 23 -0.52 1.34 10.74
N ASP A 24 -1.14 0.21 11.11
CA ASP A 24 -2.01 0.10 12.29
C ASP A 24 -1.29 0.43 13.60
N ALA A 25 0.03 0.19 13.67
CA ALA A 25 0.86 0.60 14.80
C ALA A 25 0.93 2.13 14.98
N TRP A 26 0.51 2.93 13.99
CA TRP A 26 0.35 4.38 14.08
C TRP A 26 -1.10 4.72 14.46
N HIS A 27 -1.35 4.83 15.76
CA HIS A 27 -2.69 5.05 16.33
C HIS A 27 -3.40 6.34 15.82
N GLU A 28 -2.67 7.30 15.24
CA GLU A 28 -3.24 8.53 14.65
C GLU A 28 -3.67 8.37 13.18
N ALA A 29 -3.40 7.21 12.57
CA ALA A 29 -3.81 6.84 11.22
C ALA A 29 -4.51 5.47 11.23
N PRO A 30 -5.70 5.34 11.87
CA PRO A 30 -6.38 4.07 12.00
C PRO A 30 -6.71 3.49 10.62
N SER A 31 -6.17 2.30 10.33
CA SER A 31 -6.60 1.50 9.20
C SER A 31 -7.74 0.58 9.64
N ASP A 32 -8.97 0.88 9.24
CA ASP A 32 -10.08 -0.05 9.43
C ASP A 32 -9.94 -1.21 8.43
N GLY A 33 -9.46 -2.36 8.88
CA GLY A 33 -9.37 -3.57 8.07
C GLY A 33 -9.18 -4.77 8.98
N ASP A 34 -9.84 -5.88 8.67
CA ASP A 34 -9.48 -7.13 9.33
C ASP A 34 -8.09 -7.54 8.81
N ALA A 35 -7.06 -7.34 9.64
CA ALA A 35 -5.70 -7.76 9.32
C ALA A 35 -5.63 -9.27 8.96
N ALA A 36 -6.62 -10.07 9.38
CA ALA A 36 -6.76 -11.47 8.98
C ALA A 36 -7.41 -11.67 7.60
N ALA A 37 -8.19 -10.70 7.10
CA ALA A 37 -8.84 -10.76 5.79
C ALA A 37 -7.99 -10.16 4.64
N GLY A 38 -6.83 -9.58 4.94
CA GLY A 38 -5.87 -9.13 3.91
C GLY A 38 -6.23 -7.81 3.22
N HIS A 39 -7.04 -6.97 3.86
CA HIS A 39 -7.43 -5.66 3.34
C HIS A 39 -6.75 -4.53 4.12
N LEU A 40 -6.24 -3.52 3.41
CA LEU A 40 -5.73 -2.28 4.01
C LEU A 40 -6.57 -1.10 3.52
N HIS A 41 -7.22 -0.39 4.43
CA HIS A 41 -7.99 0.80 4.10
C HIS A 41 -7.18 2.04 4.46
N LEU A 42 -7.06 2.95 3.50
CA LEU A 42 -6.39 4.24 3.66
C LEU A 42 -7.35 5.37 3.33
N ALA A 43 -7.25 6.46 4.07
CA ALA A 43 -7.85 7.73 3.72
C ALA A 43 -6.77 8.81 3.77
N PHE A 44 -6.64 9.59 2.70
CA PHE A 44 -5.64 10.66 2.62
C PHE A 44 -6.11 11.79 1.72
N LEU A 45 -5.44 12.94 1.86
CA LEU A 45 -5.53 14.04 0.91
C LEU A 45 -4.41 13.86 -0.12
N THR A 46 -4.75 13.96 -1.40
CA THR A 46 -3.76 13.89 -2.47
C THR A 46 -2.74 15.02 -2.34
N ASP A 47 -1.46 14.72 -2.57
CA ASP A 47 -0.36 15.67 -2.37
C ASP A 47 -0.44 16.91 -3.30
N ASP A 48 -1.03 16.76 -4.49
CA ASP A 48 -1.08 17.79 -5.52
C ASP A 48 -2.21 18.82 -5.30
N SER A 49 -3.38 18.33 -4.92
CA SER A 49 -4.64 19.07 -4.98
C SER A 49 -5.42 19.05 -3.68
N TRP A 50 -4.93 18.33 -2.67
CA TRP A 50 -5.60 18.11 -1.39
C TRP A 50 -7.01 17.51 -1.55
N ALA A 51 -7.26 16.81 -2.67
CA ALA A 51 -8.50 16.11 -2.89
C ALA A 51 -8.57 14.86 -2.00
N VAL A 52 -9.72 14.65 -1.36
CA VAL A 52 -9.98 13.50 -0.48
C VAL A 52 -10.03 12.21 -1.30
N ALA A 53 -9.24 11.22 -0.89
CA ALA A 53 -9.23 9.87 -1.43
C ALA A 53 -9.42 8.84 -0.31
N GLY A 54 -10.28 7.86 -0.55
CA GLY A 54 -10.32 6.60 0.20
C GLY A 54 -9.86 5.47 -0.71
N VAL A 55 -9.05 4.55 -0.20
CA VAL A 55 -8.56 3.38 -0.95
C VAL A 55 -8.71 2.14 -0.09
N CYS A 56 -9.28 1.08 -0.67
CA CYS A 56 -9.24 -0.27 -0.13
C CYS A 56 -8.24 -1.08 -0.96
N LEU A 57 -7.19 -1.59 -0.32
CA LEU A 57 -6.12 -2.35 -0.97
C LEU A 57 -6.24 -3.82 -0.59
N GLN A 58 -6.01 -4.70 -1.56
CA GLN A 58 -5.96 -6.16 -1.42
C GLN A 58 -4.74 -6.69 -2.18
N GLN A 59 -4.08 -7.71 -1.64
CA GLN A 59 -3.00 -8.40 -2.35
C GLN A 59 -3.52 -9.73 -2.91
N GLU A 60 -3.43 -9.88 -4.22
CA GLU A 60 -3.83 -11.09 -4.94
C GLU A 60 -2.81 -12.22 -4.72
N PRO A 61 -3.19 -13.50 -4.97
CA PRO A 61 -2.28 -14.64 -4.80
C PRO A 61 -1.01 -14.59 -5.67
N ASP A 62 -1.02 -13.83 -6.77
CA ASP A 62 0.15 -13.62 -7.64
C ASP A 62 1.07 -12.48 -7.16
N GLY A 63 0.71 -11.82 -6.06
CA GLY A 63 1.46 -10.74 -5.43
C GLY A 63 1.07 -9.33 -5.86
N VAL A 64 0.22 -9.17 -6.89
CA VAL A 64 -0.28 -7.87 -7.33
C VAL A 64 -1.14 -7.24 -6.23
N VAL A 65 -0.95 -5.93 -5.98
CA VAL A 65 -1.78 -5.16 -5.05
C VAL A 65 -2.84 -4.40 -5.84
N ARG A 66 -4.10 -4.80 -5.66
CA ARG A 66 -5.26 -4.16 -6.24
C ARG A 66 -5.78 -3.07 -5.30
N GLY A 67 -6.08 -1.89 -5.84
CA GLY A 67 -6.68 -0.78 -5.09
C GLY A 67 -8.05 -0.37 -5.64
N ASP A 68 -9.09 -0.44 -4.81
CA ASP A 68 -10.41 0.12 -5.07
C ASP A 68 -10.50 1.55 -4.51
N VAL A 69 -10.82 2.52 -5.37
CA VAL A 69 -10.82 3.95 -5.02
C VAL A 69 -12.22 4.49 -4.77
N TYR A 70 -12.33 5.32 -3.74
CA TYR A 70 -13.51 6.03 -3.28
C TYR A 70 -13.22 7.53 -3.20
N GLY A 71 -14.18 8.36 -3.64
CA GLY A 71 -14.05 9.82 -3.67
C GLY A 71 -13.87 10.37 -5.07
N GLY A 72 -13.53 11.66 -5.15
CA GLY A 72 -13.42 12.42 -6.40
C GLY A 72 -11.99 12.76 -6.82
N ALA A 73 -10.99 12.27 -6.09
CA ALA A 73 -9.59 12.50 -6.42
C ALA A 73 -9.20 11.83 -7.77
N PRO A 74 -8.30 12.42 -8.57
CA PRO A 74 -7.84 11.81 -9.81
C PRO A 74 -7.18 10.45 -9.57
N LEU A 75 -7.58 9.42 -10.32
CA LEU A 75 -7.11 8.04 -10.13
C LEU A 75 -5.57 7.93 -10.13
N ALA A 76 -4.90 8.57 -11.08
CA ALA A 76 -3.44 8.52 -11.20
C ALA A 76 -2.71 9.15 -9.99
N ALA A 77 -3.29 10.20 -9.39
CA ALA A 77 -2.72 10.81 -8.18
C ALA A 77 -2.87 9.88 -6.97
N VAL A 78 -4.03 9.21 -6.87
CA VAL A 78 -4.30 8.22 -5.82
C VAL A 78 -3.39 7.01 -5.95
N GLU A 79 -3.23 6.46 -7.16
CA GLU A 79 -2.36 5.32 -7.46
C GLU A 79 -0.90 5.64 -7.12
N ALA A 80 -0.36 6.77 -7.61
CA ALA A 80 1.02 7.17 -7.36
C ALA A 80 1.30 7.40 -5.87
N GLN A 81 0.35 8.00 -5.14
CA GLN A 81 0.50 8.23 -3.71
C GLN A 81 0.35 6.94 -2.90
N ALA A 82 -0.57 6.04 -3.26
CA ALA A 82 -0.67 4.73 -2.63
C ALA A 82 0.61 3.91 -2.84
N ALA A 83 1.18 3.91 -4.04
CA ALA A 83 2.46 3.27 -4.32
C ALA A 83 3.56 3.81 -3.41
N ARG A 84 3.66 5.13 -3.23
CA ARG A 84 4.62 5.78 -2.33
C ARG A 84 4.41 5.43 -0.85
N ILE A 85 3.17 5.48 -0.38
CA ILE A 85 2.85 5.12 1.01
C ILE A 85 3.32 3.69 1.33
N LEU A 86 3.13 2.77 0.38
CA LEU A 86 3.51 1.36 0.52
C LEU A 86 4.94 1.04 0.07
N SER A 87 5.70 2.04 -0.38
CA SER A 87 7.04 1.87 -0.98
C SER A 87 7.06 0.88 -2.15
N LEU A 88 5.99 0.83 -2.94
CA LEU A 88 5.89 0.03 -4.17
C LEU A 88 6.39 0.79 -5.42
N ASP A 89 6.79 2.05 -5.25
CA ASP A 89 7.42 2.89 -6.26
C ASP A 89 8.94 2.74 -6.34
N VAL A 90 9.51 1.79 -5.57
CA VAL A 90 10.94 1.45 -5.57
C VAL A 90 11.19 0.00 -5.98
N ASP A 91 12.40 -0.29 -6.47
CA ASP A 91 12.84 -1.66 -6.77
C ASP A 91 13.40 -2.33 -5.51
N GLY A 92 12.64 -3.27 -4.96
CA GLY A 92 12.96 -3.95 -3.71
C GLY A 92 13.68 -5.28 -3.86
N ARG A 93 13.98 -5.74 -5.07
CA ARG A 93 14.53 -7.09 -5.32
C ARG A 93 15.85 -7.38 -4.60
N ALA A 94 16.63 -6.35 -4.30
CA ALA A 94 17.93 -6.47 -3.62
C ALA A 94 17.86 -6.30 -2.08
N TRP A 95 16.69 -6.03 -1.50
CA TRP A 95 16.57 -5.87 -0.04
C TRP A 95 16.92 -7.14 0.75
N PRO A 96 16.53 -8.35 0.34
CA PRO A 96 16.91 -9.58 1.05
C PRO A 96 18.44 -9.78 1.16
N ASP A 97 19.21 -9.26 0.20
CA ASP A 97 20.67 -9.33 0.21
C ASP A 97 21.30 -8.47 1.33
N VAL A 98 20.56 -7.55 1.94
CA VAL A 98 21.03 -6.79 3.11
C VAL A 98 21.16 -7.72 4.31
N GLY A 99 20.12 -8.52 4.62
CA GLY A 99 20.17 -9.50 5.71
C GLY A 99 21.25 -10.56 5.50
N SER A 100 21.48 -10.96 4.24
CA SER A 100 22.58 -11.88 3.90
C SER A 100 23.98 -11.31 4.17
N ARG A 101 24.14 -9.97 4.16
CA ARG A 101 25.42 -9.28 4.35
C ARG A 101 25.66 -8.84 5.79
N ASP A 102 24.61 -8.64 6.59
CA ASP A 102 24.70 -8.19 7.96
C ASP A 102 23.84 -9.06 8.90
N PRO A 103 24.45 -9.86 9.78
CA PRO A 103 23.72 -10.74 10.69
C PRO A 103 22.89 -10.00 11.76
N VAL A 104 23.08 -8.69 11.95
CA VAL A 104 22.21 -7.87 12.81
C VAL A 104 20.87 -7.57 12.13
N VAL A 105 20.86 -7.55 10.79
CA VAL A 105 19.67 -7.26 9.97
C VAL A 105 18.91 -8.54 9.60
N ALA A 106 19.58 -9.70 9.58
CA ALA A 106 19.05 -11.00 9.19
C ALA A 106 17.89 -11.52 10.06
#